data_AF-A0A1Q7FXU6-F1
#
_entry.id   AF-A0A1Q7FXU6-F1
#
_cell.length_a   1.000
_cell.length_b   1.000
_cell.length_c   1.000
_cell.angle_alpha   90.00
_cell.angle_beta   90.00
_cell.angle_gamma   90.00
#
_symmetry.space_group_name_H-M   'P 1'
#
loop_
_entity.id
_entity.type
_entity.pdbx_description
1 polymer ?
#
loop_
_entity_poly.entity_id
_entity_poly.type
_entity_poly.pdbx_seq_one_letter_code
_entity_poly.pdbx_strand_id
1 'polypeptide(L)'
;MRRLWLPLAAAACFLLASIEDSALAPKHDLGTFLIDPPTPYTHYLPPDVPKGKVLAVHGLDVSREVMSFISAGLADGGFEVYAIDLPGHGASRAKFQTAVAEQAIRNVAAALGETTVVLGHSLGAGLLLDLSANHHFSTIVLLSPPPVAIDEIRADRVLIATGAIDLPRIRSFVPIAADIGGTHVETWTLPWAAHSAAILNPVYVGRIVEWLGGNARRTRTLARMAWLVVMFVAALVLGIELLTVGPSPSGRGRRDSQRAGAPGEGGAKREPDRAKPQEKSNQTLRPLPYPLPEGEGGSSPRAVLIRYIAACGTSLIILKLGNPLGWLRLFATDYLIGFIFLTGLFLTVAVLCARREAVIDRPYSFNRRAVFRAAAAAAYVIVVLGLLVSSHVLNMSLSGNRWWRFPVIFAAGLPFFASDEWMIRHLEPRWKCIGVALLTRGLLLAFLLAGVLILNRENVFLVLIAPLITLFWIGLWFAAGVVYKSTSDPYAAAIFSALVQGWAFAAWFVIL
;
A
#
# COMPACT_ATOMS: atom_id res chain seq x y z
N MET A 1 -21.49 12.27 26.65
CA MET A 1 -22.08 12.61 25.34
C MET A 1 -21.08 13.21 24.34
N ARG A 2 -20.33 14.30 24.63
CA ARG A 2 -19.40 14.94 23.65
C ARG A 2 -18.34 14.02 23.00
N ARG A 3 -17.88 12.96 23.68
CA ARG A 3 -16.88 11.99 23.17
C ARG A 3 -17.37 11.05 22.06
N LEU A 4 -18.68 10.96 21.80
CA LEU A 4 -19.24 10.03 20.81
C LEU A 4 -19.73 10.71 19.52
N TRP A 5 -19.80 12.05 19.49
CA TRP A 5 -20.34 12.77 18.32
C TRP A 5 -19.46 12.63 17.09
N LEU A 6 -18.14 12.71 17.26
CA LEU A 6 -17.19 12.65 16.14
C LEU A 6 -17.17 11.26 15.46
N PRO A 7 -17.08 10.12 16.18
CA PRO A 7 -17.18 8.81 15.54
C PRO A 7 -18.57 8.56 14.92
N LEU A 8 -19.66 9.05 15.54
CA LEU A 8 -21.00 8.94 14.95
C LEU A 8 -21.14 9.76 13.65
N ALA A 9 -20.62 10.98 13.64
CA ALA A 9 -20.61 11.83 12.45
C ALA A 9 -19.75 11.21 11.33
N ALA A 10 -18.55 10.70 11.67
CA ALA A 10 -17.69 10.02 10.70
C ALA A 10 -18.36 8.77 10.12
N ALA A 11 -19.02 7.95 10.94
CA ALA A 11 -19.79 6.79 10.47
C ALA A 11 -20.97 7.20 9.56
N ALA A 12 -21.70 8.27 9.91
CA ALA A 12 -22.79 8.79 9.08
C ALA A 12 -22.27 9.32 7.72
N CYS A 13 -21.17 10.06 7.71
CA CYS A 13 -20.52 10.52 6.48
C CYS A 13 -20.02 9.36 5.62
N PHE A 14 -19.46 8.31 6.23
CA PHE A 14 -19.03 7.10 5.53
C PHE A 14 -20.22 6.41 4.83
N LEU A 15 -21.33 6.23 5.54
CA LEU A 15 -22.54 5.62 4.98
C LEU A 15 -23.15 6.46 3.87
N LEU A 16 -23.25 7.78 4.07
CA LEU A 16 -23.74 8.70 3.03
C LEU A 16 -22.86 8.61 1.78
N ALA A 17 -21.54 8.68 1.93
CA ALA A 17 -20.61 8.60 0.81
C ALA A 17 -20.71 7.26 0.07
N SER A 18 -20.89 6.16 0.80
CA SER A 18 -21.10 4.82 0.19
C SER A 18 -22.41 4.74 -0.59
N ILE A 19 -23.50 5.32 -0.07
CA ILE A 19 -24.80 5.38 -0.77
C ILE A 19 -24.69 6.22 -2.04
N GLU A 20 -24.08 7.40 -1.94
CA GLU A 20 -23.94 8.33 -3.07
C GLU A 20 -23.01 7.76 -4.17
N ASP A 21 -21.89 7.14 -3.80
CA ASP A 21 -21.02 6.48 -4.77
C ASP A 21 -21.76 5.34 -5.51
N SER A 22 -22.51 4.53 -4.77
CA SER A 22 -23.34 3.46 -5.34
C SER A 22 -24.44 3.99 -6.25
N ALA A 23 -25.08 5.10 -5.90
CA ALA A 23 -26.12 5.74 -6.70
C ALA A 23 -25.56 6.37 -8.01
N LEU A 24 -24.29 6.77 -7.99
CA LEU A 24 -23.60 7.27 -9.16
C LEU A 24 -23.10 6.16 -10.08
N ALA A 25 -22.84 4.96 -9.57
CA ALA A 25 -22.34 3.85 -10.37
C ALA A 25 -23.34 3.46 -11.49
N PRO A 26 -22.85 3.18 -12.72
CA PRO A 26 -23.72 2.59 -13.73
C PRO A 26 -24.16 1.20 -13.28
N LYS A 27 -25.30 0.74 -13.81
CA LYS A 27 -25.72 -0.65 -13.60
C LYS A 27 -24.61 -1.57 -14.10
N HIS A 28 -24.25 -2.55 -13.29
CA HIS A 28 -23.24 -3.52 -13.67
C HIS A 28 -23.50 -4.86 -13.01
N ASP A 29 -22.95 -5.90 -13.62
CA ASP A 29 -22.97 -7.26 -13.11
C ASP A 29 -21.58 -7.88 -13.19
N LEU A 30 -21.37 -8.94 -12.40
CA LEU A 30 -20.14 -9.71 -12.38
C LEU A 30 -20.40 -11.06 -13.04
N GLY A 31 -19.49 -11.47 -13.91
CA GLY A 31 -19.59 -12.75 -14.59
C GLY A 31 -18.24 -13.35 -14.92
N THR A 32 -18.28 -14.48 -15.63
CA THR A 32 -17.10 -15.15 -16.17
C THR A 32 -17.43 -15.63 -17.58
N PHE A 33 -16.61 -15.26 -18.55
CA PHE A 33 -16.67 -15.88 -19.87
C PHE A 33 -16.23 -17.34 -19.74
N LEU A 34 -17.10 -18.26 -20.16
CA LEU A 34 -16.85 -19.70 -20.19
C LEU A 34 -16.05 -20.09 -21.44
N ILE A 35 -14.88 -19.47 -21.57
CA ILE A 35 -13.87 -19.70 -22.61
C ILE A 35 -12.62 -20.31 -21.96
N ASP A 36 -11.62 -20.67 -22.76
CA ASP A 36 -10.32 -21.13 -22.24
C ASP A 36 -9.23 -20.05 -22.45
N PRO A 37 -8.61 -19.50 -21.38
CA PRO A 37 -8.92 -19.72 -19.97
C PRO A 37 -10.21 -18.99 -19.54
N PRO A 38 -10.94 -19.50 -18.51
CA PRO A 38 -12.10 -18.81 -17.97
C PRO A 38 -11.73 -17.39 -17.54
N THR A 39 -12.48 -16.41 -18.03
CA THR A 39 -12.10 -14.99 -17.90
C THR A 39 -13.19 -14.22 -17.14
N PRO A 40 -12.96 -13.91 -15.85
CA PRO A 40 -13.88 -13.10 -15.05
C PRO A 40 -14.01 -11.69 -15.62
N TYR A 41 -15.20 -11.10 -15.54
CA TYR A 41 -15.45 -9.72 -15.96
C TYR A 41 -16.38 -8.96 -15.02
N THR A 42 -16.30 -7.64 -15.09
CA THR A 42 -17.35 -6.71 -14.67
C THR A 42 -17.96 -6.10 -15.93
N HIS A 43 -19.27 -6.25 -16.07
CA HIS A 43 -20.03 -5.78 -17.22
C HIS A 43 -20.83 -4.54 -16.84
N TYR A 44 -20.50 -3.41 -17.45
CA TYR A 44 -21.16 -2.13 -17.21
C TYR A 44 -22.13 -1.82 -18.34
N LEU A 45 -23.37 -1.51 -17.97
CA LEU A 45 -24.46 -1.23 -18.88
C LEU A 45 -24.69 0.29 -19.02
N PRO A 46 -24.83 0.80 -20.25
CA PRO A 46 -25.23 2.18 -20.47
C PRO A 46 -26.72 2.38 -20.11
N PRO A 47 -27.15 3.62 -19.84
CA PRO A 47 -28.54 3.91 -19.49
C PRO A 47 -29.52 3.77 -20.68
N ASP A 48 -29.00 3.94 -21.90
CA ASP A 48 -29.76 3.88 -23.16
C ASP A 48 -29.25 2.71 -24.02
N VAL A 49 -29.78 2.56 -25.25
CA VAL A 49 -29.29 1.56 -26.22
C VAL A 49 -27.78 1.72 -26.43
N PRO A 50 -26.96 0.66 -26.25
CA PRO A 50 -25.53 0.75 -26.42
C PRO A 50 -25.12 1.20 -27.82
N LYS A 51 -24.19 2.15 -27.91
CA LYS A 51 -23.56 2.58 -29.17
C LYS A 51 -22.57 1.56 -29.73
N GLY A 52 -22.06 0.69 -28.87
CA GLY A 52 -21.05 -0.29 -29.16
C GLY A 52 -20.52 -0.92 -27.88
N LYS A 53 -19.70 -1.95 -28.04
CA LYS A 53 -19.05 -2.67 -26.94
C LYS A 53 -17.60 -2.26 -26.79
N VAL A 54 -17.13 -2.20 -25.55
CA VAL A 54 -15.73 -1.95 -25.21
C VAL A 54 -15.19 -3.08 -24.33
N LEU A 55 -14.09 -3.68 -24.73
CA LEU A 55 -13.31 -4.61 -23.90
C LEU A 55 -12.19 -3.82 -23.21
N ALA A 56 -12.25 -3.69 -21.88
CA ALA A 56 -11.26 -2.99 -21.08
C ALA A 56 -10.28 -3.98 -20.42
N VAL A 57 -8.98 -3.79 -20.68
CA VAL A 57 -7.88 -4.66 -20.25
C VAL A 57 -6.95 -3.89 -19.31
N HIS A 58 -6.80 -4.40 -18.09
CA HIS A 58 -6.02 -3.74 -17.03
C HIS A 58 -4.49 -3.95 -17.18
N GLY A 59 -3.71 -3.19 -16.41
CA GLY A 59 -2.24 -3.30 -16.33
C GLY A 59 -1.73 -4.46 -15.46
N LEU A 60 -0.41 -4.52 -15.25
CA LEU A 60 0.22 -5.54 -14.40
C LEU A 60 -0.03 -5.29 -12.90
N ASP A 61 -0.11 -6.35 -12.09
CA ASP A 61 -0.24 -6.30 -10.61
C ASP A 61 -1.49 -5.55 -10.11
N VAL A 62 -2.51 -5.49 -10.97
CA VAL A 62 -3.84 -4.93 -10.67
C VAL A 62 -4.92 -5.92 -11.11
N SER A 63 -6.14 -5.43 -11.35
CA SER A 63 -7.32 -6.23 -11.66
C SER A 63 -8.31 -5.36 -12.44
N ARG A 64 -9.41 -5.95 -12.93
CA ARG A 64 -10.47 -5.21 -13.63
C ARG A 64 -11.01 -4.02 -12.83
N GLU A 65 -10.94 -4.07 -11.50
CA GLU A 65 -11.39 -3.00 -10.61
C GLU A 65 -10.62 -1.69 -10.82
N VAL A 66 -9.34 -1.73 -11.26
CA VAL A 66 -8.58 -0.50 -11.57
C VAL A 66 -9.13 0.25 -12.78
N MET A 67 -9.83 -0.48 -13.65
CA MET A 67 -10.48 0.08 -14.83
C MET A 67 -11.87 0.64 -14.50
N SER A 68 -12.34 0.57 -13.25
CA SER A 68 -13.73 0.92 -12.88
C SER A 68 -14.11 2.35 -13.29
N PHE A 69 -13.25 3.34 -13.06
CA PHE A 69 -13.55 4.73 -13.40
C PHE A 69 -13.68 4.98 -14.89
N ILE A 70 -12.79 4.40 -15.70
CA ILE A 70 -12.85 4.53 -17.16
C ILE A 70 -14.00 3.70 -17.73
N SER A 71 -14.23 2.48 -17.25
CA SER A 71 -15.34 1.63 -17.68
C SER A 71 -16.70 2.22 -17.31
N ALA A 72 -16.85 2.77 -16.10
CA ALA A 72 -18.06 3.48 -15.71
C ALA A 72 -18.25 4.78 -16.51
N GLY A 73 -17.18 5.53 -16.78
CA GLY A 73 -17.25 6.72 -17.63
C GLY A 73 -17.67 6.39 -19.08
N LEU A 74 -17.16 5.30 -19.64
CA LEU A 74 -17.57 4.79 -20.94
C LEU A 74 -19.05 4.33 -20.95
N ALA A 75 -19.49 3.66 -19.89
CA ALA A 75 -20.89 3.27 -19.73
C ALA A 75 -21.83 4.48 -19.64
N ASP A 76 -21.49 5.48 -18.82
CA ASP A 76 -22.22 6.76 -18.76
C ASP A 76 -22.28 7.45 -20.14
N GLY A 77 -21.20 7.32 -20.91
CA GLY A 77 -21.03 7.88 -22.25
C GLY A 77 -21.84 7.17 -23.35
N GLY A 78 -22.42 6.00 -23.07
CA GLY A 78 -23.30 5.25 -23.97
C GLY A 78 -22.73 3.92 -24.49
N PHE A 79 -21.67 3.38 -23.91
CA PHE A 79 -21.06 2.11 -24.32
C PHE A 79 -21.40 0.96 -23.36
N GLU A 80 -21.50 -0.25 -23.89
CA GLU A 80 -21.51 -1.47 -23.08
C GLU A 80 -20.06 -1.90 -22.84
N VAL A 81 -19.64 -2.06 -21.57
CA VAL A 81 -18.21 -2.23 -21.26
C VAL A 81 -17.96 -3.50 -20.47
N TYR A 82 -16.99 -4.30 -20.93
CA TYR A 82 -16.53 -5.51 -20.26
C TYR A 82 -15.11 -5.29 -19.76
N ALA A 83 -14.93 -5.06 -18.47
CA ALA A 83 -13.61 -5.02 -17.83
C ALA A 83 -13.23 -6.43 -17.36
N ILE A 84 -12.15 -7.00 -17.90
CA ILE A 84 -11.76 -8.40 -17.64
C ILE A 84 -10.60 -8.51 -16.66
N ASP A 85 -10.54 -9.62 -15.92
CA ASP A 85 -9.35 -10.03 -15.18
C ASP A 85 -8.46 -10.91 -16.07
N LEU A 86 -7.21 -10.47 -16.27
CA LEU A 86 -6.20 -11.27 -16.96
C LEU A 86 -5.83 -12.53 -16.14
N PRO A 87 -5.32 -13.60 -16.78
CA PRO A 87 -4.72 -14.73 -16.08
C PRO A 87 -3.75 -14.29 -14.97
N GLY A 88 -3.82 -14.90 -13.79
CA GLY A 88 -3.01 -14.57 -12.61
C GLY A 88 -3.42 -13.30 -11.85
N HIS A 89 -4.39 -12.55 -12.36
CA HIS A 89 -4.85 -11.27 -11.80
C HIS A 89 -6.30 -11.37 -11.29
N GLY A 90 -6.66 -10.47 -10.37
CA GLY A 90 -8.01 -10.37 -9.81
C GLY A 90 -8.63 -11.70 -9.36
N ALA A 91 -9.80 -12.02 -9.91
CA ALA A 91 -10.53 -13.25 -9.64
C ALA A 91 -10.10 -14.44 -10.54
N SER A 92 -9.18 -14.24 -11.49
CA SER A 92 -8.73 -15.30 -12.39
C SER A 92 -7.95 -16.39 -11.62
N ARG A 93 -8.29 -17.65 -11.91
CA ARG A 93 -7.59 -18.82 -11.35
C ARG A 93 -6.47 -19.35 -12.24
N ALA A 94 -6.40 -18.89 -13.49
CA ALA A 94 -5.31 -19.23 -14.39
C ALA A 94 -4.00 -18.60 -13.92
N LYS A 95 -2.85 -19.16 -14.31
CA LYS A 95 -1.54 -18.57 -14.05
C LYS A 95 -1.24 -17.50 -15.09
N PHE A 96 -0.50 -16.46 -14.70
CA PHE A 96 -0.09 -15.46 -15.67
C PHE A 96 1.01 -16.00 -16.59
N GLN A 97 0.72 -16.02 -17.89
CA GLN A 97 1.68 -16.17 -18.97
C GLN A 97 1.21 -15.25 -20.10
N THR A 98 2.13 -14.54 -20.75
CA THR A 98 1.79 -13.56 -21.80
C THR A 98 0.90 -14.17 -22.89
N ALA A 99 1.29 -15.33 -23.45
CA ALA A 99 0.51 -16.02 -24.48
C ALA A 99 -0.90 -16.43 -24.02
N VAL A 100 -1.06 -16.80 -22.75
CA VAL A 100 -2.36 -17.18 -22.17
C VAL A 100 -3.23 -15.93 -21.94
N ALA A 101 -2.62 -14.82 -21.54
CA ALA A 101 -3.31 -13.53 -21.39
C ALA A 101 -3.79 -12.99 -22.74
N GLU A 102 -2.95 -13.04 -23.77
CA GLU A 102 -3.32 -12.72 -25.15
C GLU A 102 -4.45 -13.60 -25.68
N GLN A 103 -4.38 -14.92 -25.42
CA GLN A 103 -5.44 -15.85 -25.80
C GLN A 103 -6.77 -15.50 -25.14
N ALA A 104 -6.76 -15.13 -23.86
CA ALA A 104 -7.95 -14.69 -23.15
C ALA A 104 -8.55 -13.43 -23.79
N ILE A 105 -7.74 -12.41 -24.09
CA ILE A 105 -8.19 -11.18 -24.75
C ILE A 105 -8.83 -11.48 -26.11
N ARG A 106 -8.15 -12.28 -26.96
CA ARG A 106 -8.69 -12.66 -28.28
C ARG A 106 -10.04 -13.39 -28.17
N ASN A 107 -10.12 -14.36 -27.26
CA ASN A 107 -11.33 -15.15 -27.09
C ASN A 107 -12.51 -14.31 -26.57
N VAL A 108 -12.25 -13.36 -25.66
CA VAL A 108 -13.28 -12.41 -25.21
C VAL A 108 -13.69 -11.48 -26.34
N ALA A 109 -12.74 -10.89 -27.08
CA ALA A 109 -13.05 -9.99 -28.20
C ALA A 109 -13.91 -10.71 -29.25
N ALA A 110 -13.58 -11.96 -29.60
CA ALA A 110 -14.37 -12.79 -30.49
C ALA A 110 -15.78 -13.07 -29.95
N ALA A 111 -15.92 -13.34 -28.65
CA ALA A 111 -17.23 -13.56 -28.01
C ALA A 111 -18.10 -12.29 -27.98
N LEU A 112 -17.49 -11.10 -27.92
CA LEU A 112 -18.20 -9.83 -27.89
C LEU A 112 -18.62 -9.35 -29.30
N GLY A 113 -17.83 -9.70 -30.32
CA GLY A 113 -18.08 -9.44 -31.74
C GLY A 113 -16.96 -8.60 -32.39
N GLU A 114 -16.83 -8.69 -33.72
CA GLU A 114 -15.73 -8.08 -34.50
C GLU A 114 -15.65 -6.55 -34.39
N THR A 115 -16.76 -5.88 -34.12
CA THR A 115 -16.81 -4.42 -33.97
C THR A 115 -16.47 -3.94 -32.56
N THR A 116 -16.05 -4.83 -31.65
CA THR A 116 -15.73 -4.48 -30.26
C THR A 116 -14.49 -3.59 -30.21
N VAL A 117 -14.63 -2.43 -29.56
CA VAL A 117 -13.49 -1.55 -29.27
C VAL A 117 -12.64 -2.21 -28.19
N VAL A 118 -11.33 -2.30 -28.39
CA VAL A 118 -10.41 -2.79 -27.35
C VAL A 118 -9.66 -1.63 -26.70
N LEU A 119 -9.63 -1.61 -25.38
CA LEU A 119 -8.97 -0.59 -24.58
C LEU A 119 -8.02 -1.25 -23.60
N GLY A 120 -6.75 -0.87 -23.63
CA GLY A 120 -5.73 -1.40 -22.74
C GLY A 120 -5.02 -0.30 -21.94
N HIS A 121 -4.65 -0.60 -20.70
CA HIS A 121 -3.75 0.22 -19.89
C HIS A 121 -2.45 -0.51 -19.57
N SER A 122 -1.30 0.17 -19.72
CA SER A 122 0.02 -0.36 -19.37
C SER A 122 0.24 -1.74 -20.00
N LEU A 123 0.50 -2.81 -19.23
CA LEU A 123 0.59 -4.18 -19.74
C LEU A 123 -0.58 -4.55 -20.68
N GLY A 124 -1.81 -4.19 -20.33
CA GLY A 124 -2.99 -4.45 -21.17
C GLY A 124 -2.90 -3.77 -22.54
N ALA A 125 -2.30 -2.57 -22.61
CA ALA A 125 -2.03 -1.89 -23.88
C ALA A 125 -0.90 -2.59 -24.67
N GLY A 126 0.14 -3.07 -23.98
CA GLY A 126 1.21 -3.86 -24.59
C GLY A 126 0.70 -5.16 -25.21
N LEU A 127 -0.14 -5.91 -24.49
CA LEU A 127 -0.77 -7.14 -24.99
C LEU A 127 -1.66 -6.87 -26.21
N LEU A 128 -2.40 -5.75 -26.24
CA LEU A 128 -3.19 -5.37 -27.41
C LEU A 128 -2.33 -4.99 -28.61
N LEU A 129 -1.19 -4.32 -28.38
CA LEU A 129 -0.21 -4.02 -29.42
C LEU A 129 0.36 -5.31 -30.02
N ASP A 130 0.83 -6.24 -29.18
CA ASP A 130 1.37 -7.53 -29.63
C ASP A 130 0.32 -8.34 -30.41
N LEU A 131 -0.93 -8.34 -29.94
CA LEU A 131 -2.05 -8.97 -30.65
C LEU A 131 -2.33 -8.33 -32.01
N SER A 132 -2.21 -6.99 -32.10
CA SER A 132 -2.53 -6.25 -33.33
C SER A 132 -1.59 -6.59 -34.50
N ALA A 133 -0.44 -7.21 -34.25
CA ALA A 133 0.44 -7.70 -35.32
C ALA A 133 -0.19 -8.85 -36.12
N ASN A 134 -1.04 -9.66 -35.48
CA ASN A 134 -1.61 -10.88 -36.09
C ASN A 134 -3.15 -10.92 -36.06
N HIS A 135 -3.79 -9.93 -35.45
CA HIS A 135 -5.24 -9.82 -35.35
C HIS A 135 -5.67 -8.40 -35.69
N HIS A 136 -6.67 -8.26 -36.56
CA HIS A 136 -7.21 -6.95 -36.91
C HIS A 136 -8.27 -6.53 -35.89
N PHE A 137 -8.21 -5.28 -35.44
CA PHE A 137 -9.21 -4.67 -34.56
C PHE A 137 -9.89 -3.49 -35.23
N SER A 138 -11.21 -3.32 -35.05
CA SER A 138 -11.92 -2.15 -35.56
C SER A 138 -11.44 -0.85 -34.92
N THR A 139 -11.21 -0.84 -33.61
CA THR A 139 -10.73 0.34 -32.88
C THR A 139 -9.93 -0.08 -31.66
N ILE A 140 -8.75 0.53 -31.47
CA ILE A 140 -7.86 0.30 -30.34
C ILE A 140 -7.62 1.60 -29.58
N VAL A 141 -7.72 1.55 -28.24
CA VAL A 141 -7.30 2.62 -27.33
C VAL A 141 -6.18 2.11 -26.42
N LEU A 142 -4.99 2.69 -26.55
CA LEU A 142 -3.78 2.30 -25.84
C LEU A 142 -3.38 3.39 -24.85
N LEU A 143 -3.47 3.08 -23.56
CA LEU A 143 -3.19 4.03 -22.48
C LEU A 143 -1.86 3.68 -21.81
N SER A 144 -0.87 4.55 -21.96
CA SER A 144 0.50 4.39 -21.46
C SER A 144 1.13 3.03 -21.80
N PRO A 145 1.18 2.63 -23.09
CA PRO A 145 1.72 1.33 -23.47
C PRO A 145 3.21 1.21 -23.12
N PRO A 146 3.65 0.08 -22.52
CA PRO A 146 5.06 -0.18 -22.30
C PRO A 146 5.77 -0.38 -23.65
N PRO A 147 7.09 -0.15 -23.72
CA PRO A 147 7.87 -0.50 -24.90
C PRO A 147 7.77 -1.99 -25.19
N VAL A 148 7.25 -2.32 -26.36
CA VAL A 148 7.15 -3.67 -26.92
C VAL A 148 7.73 -3.67 -28.34
N ALA A 149 8.21 -4.83 -28.79
CA ALA A 149 8.68 -4.96 -30.17
C ALA A 149 7.46 -5.13 -31.08
N ILE A 150 7.20 -4.15 -31.94
CA ILE A 150 6.07 -4.12 -32.85
C ILE A 150 6.56 -3.82 -34.26
N ASP A 151 6.01 -4.54 -35.23
CA ASP A 151 6.32 -4.37 -36.65
C ASP A 151 5.15 -3.71 -37.40
N GLU A 152 3.92 -3.91 -36.94
CA GLU A 152 2.69 -3.42 -37.56
C GLU A 152 1.58 -3.28 -36.50
N ILE A 153 0.68 -2.31 -36.68
CA ILE A 153 -0.55 -2.17 -35.87
C ILE A 153 -1.75 -2.33 -36.80
N ARG A 154 -2.43 -3.48 -36.77
CA ARG A 154 -3.60 -3.75 -37.63
C ARG A 154 -4.89 -3.30 -36.96
N ALA A 155 -5.27 -2.04 -37.20
CA ALA A 155 -6.58 -1.54 -36.82
C ALA A 155 -7.06 -0.38 -37.67
N ASP A 156 -8.38 -0.22 -37.79
CA ASP A 156 -8.96 0.86 -38.60
C ASP A 156 -8.80 2.23 -37.93
N ARG A 157 -8.80 2.26 -36.59
CA ARG A 157 -8.68 3.47 -35.80
C ARG A 157 -7.92 3.23 -34.50
N VAL A 158 -6.87 4.01 -34.24
CA VAL A 158 -6.02 3.82 -33.06
C VAL A 158 -5.86 5.13 -32.31
N LEU A 159 -5.99 5.08 -30.98
CA LEU A 159 -5.59 6.15 -30.08
C LEU A 159 -4.47 5.66 -29.17
N ILE A 160 -3.35 6.38 -29.12
CA ILE A 160 -2.27 6.15 -28.16
C ILE A 160 -2.15 7.37 -27.25
N ALA A 161 -2.46 7.21 -25.96
CA ALA A 161 -2.35 8.29 -24.99
C ALA A 161 -1.30 7.98 -23.93
N THR A 162 -0.42 8.94 -23.62
CA THR A 162 0.55 8.84 -22.53
C THR A 162 0.63 10.13 -21.71
N GLY A 163 1.10 10.02 -20.47
CA GLY A 163 1.28 11.18 -19.60
C GLY A 163 2.56 11.97 -19.89
N ALA A 164 2.48 13.30 -19.77
CA ALA A 164 3.65 14.16 -19.88
C ALA A 164 4.72 13.89 -18.81
N ILE A 165 4.33 13.34 -17.66
CA ILE A 165 5.19 12.99 -16.51
C ILE A 165 5.28 11.45 -16.38
N ASP A 166 4.94 10.71 -17.44
CA ASP A 166 5.10 9.25 -17.46
C ASP A 166 6.58 8.85 -17.51
N LEU A 167 6.86 7.56 -17.32
CA LEU A 167 8.22 7.01 -17.36
C LEU A 167 8.93 7.40 -18.67
N PRO A 168 10.21 7.81 -18.63
CA PRO A 168 10.94 8.22 -19.83
C PRO A 168 10.89 7.19 -20.97
N ARG A 169 10.98 5.90 -20.65
CA ARG A 169 10.89 4.80 -21.63
C ARG A 169 9.53 4.72 -22.32
N ILE A 170 8.44 4.96 -21.59
CA ILE A 170 7.08 4.95 -22.15
C ILE A 170 6.90 6.17 -23.05
N ARG A 171 7.32 7.35 -22.58
CA ARG A 171 7.25 8.59 -23.36
C ARG A 171 8.04 8.52 -24.66
N SER A 172 9.21 7.89 -24.66
CA SER A 172 10.01 7.69 -25.88
C SER A 172 9.43 6.65 -26.82
N PHE A 173 8.62 5.71 -26.32
CA PHE A 173 8.04 4.65 -27.13
C PHE A 173 6.81 5.11 -27.93
N VAL A 174 5.98 6.00 -27.39
CA VAL A 174 4.75 6.44 -28.06
C VAL A 174 4.98 7.01 -29.48
N PRO A 175 5.96 7.89 -29.72
CA PRO A 175 6.25 8.35 -31.08
C PRO A 175 6.63 7.20 -32.03
N ILE A 176 7.41 6.22 -31.55
CA ILE A 176 7.83 5.05 -32.33
C ILE A 176 6.61 4.20 -32.72
N ALA A 177 5.72 3.94 -31.77
CA ALA A 177 4.49 3.19 -32.03
C ALA A 177 3.55 3.91 -32.99
N ALA A 178 3.49 5.24 -32.92
CA ALA A 178 2.70 6.06 -33.82
C ALA A 178 3.25 6.03 -35.25
N ASP A 179 4.57 6.14 -35.40
CA ASP A 179 5.23 6.06 -36.71
C ASP A 179 4.98 4.69 -37.38
N ILE A 180 4.97 3.61 -36.60
CA ILE A 180 4.69 2.24 -37.09
C ILE A 180 3.23 2.09 -37.54
N GLY A 181 2.27 2.59 -36.77
CA GLY A 181 0.85 2.49 -37.15
C GLY A 181 0.41 3.51 -38.22
N GLY A 182 1.25 4.50 -38.53
CA GLY A 182 1.04 5.45 -39.63
C GLY A 182 -0.17 6.36 -39.43
N THR A 183 -0.88 6.67 -40.51
CA THR A 183 -1.91 7.73 -40.55
C THR A 183 -3.19 7.43 -39.76
N HIS A 184 -3.41 6.18 -39.34
CA HIS A 184 -4.60 5.75 -38.61
C HIS A 184 -4.43 5.87 -37.09
N VAL A 185 -3.25 6.31 -36.63
CA VAL A 185 -2.92 6.50 -35.22
C VAL A 185 -3.01 7.97 -34.83
N GLU A 186 -3.87 8.26 -33.85
CA GLU A 186 -3.89 9.52 -33.13
C GLU A 186 -3.10 9.40 -31.83
N THR A 187 -2.25 10.38 -31.51
CA THR A 187 -1.47 10.38 -30.26
C THR A 187 -1.82 11.54 -29.35
N TRP A 188 -1.98 11.26 -28.06
CA TRP A 188 -2.20 12.26 -27.02
C TRP A 188 -1.08 12.26 -26.00
N THR A 189 -0.51 13.44 -25.75
CA THR A 189 0.31 13.70 -24.56
C THR A 189 -0.55 14.43 -23.52
N LEU A 190 -0.87 13.74 -22.44
CA LEU A 190 -1.77 14.22 -21.40
C LEU A 190 -1.00 15.16 -20.43
N PRO A 191 -1.34 16.46 -20.33
CA PRO A 191 -0.58 17.42 -19.52
C PRO A 191 -0.73 17.14 -18.03
N TRP A 192 0.37 17.11 -17.25
CA TRP A 192 0.35 16.79 -15.81
C TRP A 192 -0.11 15.37 -15.46
N ALA A 193 -0.14 14.48 -16.44
CA ALA A 193 -0.50 13.08 -16.24
C ALA A 193 0.74 12.22 -15.95
N ALA A 194 0.62 11.36 -14.93
CA ALA A 194 1.50 10.23 -14.68
C ALA A 194 0.91 8.93 -15.28
N HIS A 195 1.61 7.81 -15.10
CA HIS A 195 1.34 6.52 -15.75
C HIS A 195 -0.12 6.02 -15.74
N SER A 196 -0.86 6.20 -14.64
CA SER A 196 -2.25 5.72 -14.51
C SER A 196 -3.30 6.84 -14.66
N ALA A 197 -2.89 8.08 -14.96
CA ALA A 197 -3.82 9.20 -14.98
C ALA A 197 -4.89 9.07 -16.08
N ALA A 198 -4.59 8.42 -17.20
CA ALA A 198 -5.53 8.24 -18.31
C ALA A 198 -6.80 7.45 -17.92
N ILE A 199 -6.69 6.51 -16.98
CA ILE A 199 -7.81 5.67 -16.53
C ILE A 199 -8.55 6.23 -15.30
N LEU A 200 -7.97 7.22 -14.62
CA LEU A 200 -8.52 7.80 -13.38
C LEU A 200 -9.01 9.23 -13.53
N ASN A 201 -8.34 10.04 -14.36
CA ASN A 201 -8.61 11.48 -14.42
C ASN A 201 -9.94 11.76 -15.16
N PRO A 202 -10.91 12.46 -14.54
CA PRO A 202 -12.22 12.71 -15.15
C PRO A 202 -12.15 13.41 -16.50
N VAL A 203 -11.18 14.31 -16.68
CA VAL A 203 -11.00 15.06 -17.94
C VAL A 203 -10.55 14.13 -19.06
N TYR A 204 -9.60 13.24 -18.80
CA TYR A 204 -9.10 12.32 -19.83
C TYR A 204 -10.11 11.22 -20.14
N VAL A 205 -10.79 10.70 -19.11
CA VAL A 205 -11.90 9.75 -19.31
C VAL A 205 -12.98 10.38 -20.20
N GLY A 206 -13.39 11.63 -19.92
CA GLY A 206 -14.32 12.36 -20.77
C GLY A 206 -13.85 12.51 -22.22
N ARG A 207 -12.57 12.86 -22.44
CA ARG A 207 -11.99 12.96 -23.79
C ARG A 207 -12.00 11.63 -24.54
N ILE A 208 -11.66 10.52 -23.87
CA ILE A 208 -11.71 9.18 -24.48
C ILE A 208 -13.15 8.83 -24.87
N VAL A 209 -14.13 9.12 -24.00
CA VAL A 209 -15.56 8.94 -24.30
C VAL A 209 -15.97 9.73 -25.53
N GLU A 210 -15.61 11.01 -25.62
CA GLU A 210 -15.88 11.86 -26.79
C GLU A 210 -15.21 11.33 -28.07
N TRP A 211 -13.96 10.91 -27.99
CA TRP A 211 -13.22 10.38 -29.13
C TRP A 211 -13.88 9.11 -29.71
N LEU A 212 -14.40 8.24 -28.85
CA LEU A 212 -15.18 7.06 -29.27
C LEU A 212 -16.58 7.42 -29.81
N GLY A 213 -17.02 8.68 -29.73
CA GLY A 213 -18.36 9.12 -30.16
C GLY A 213 -19.43 9.06 -29.08
N GLY A 214 -19.04 8.91 -27.81
CA GLY A 214 -19.90 8.96 -26.63
C GLY A 214 -20.21 10.39 -26.17
N ASN A 215 -20.96 10.51 -25.07
CA ASN A 215 -21.31 11.80 -24.47
C ASN A 215 -20.54 12.06 -23.17
N ALA A 216 -19.44 12.81 -23.23
CA ALA A 216 -18.63 13.10 -22.03
C ALA A 216 -19.38 13.88 -20.94
N ARG A 217 -20.39 14.68 -21.29
CA ARG A 217 -21.17 15.46 -20.30
C ARG A 217 -21.98 14.57 -19.35
N ARG A 218 -22.21 13.31 -19.74
CA ARG A 218 -22.90 12.34 -18.88
C ARG A 218 -21.95 11.62 -17.93
N THR A 219 -20.63 11.72 -18.13
CA THR A 219 -19.65 11.05 -17.26
C THR A 219 -19.73 11.60 -15.84
N ARG A 220 -19.83 10.69 -14.86
CA ARG A 220 -19.90 11.04 -13.43
C ARG A 220 -18.60 10.76 -12.68
N THR A 221 -17.49 10.59 -13.41
CA THR A 221 -16.18 10.19 -12.85
C THR A 221 -15.70 11.11 -11.73
N LEU A 222 -15.80 12.44 -11.90
CA LEU A 222 -15.40 13.40 -10.86
C LEU A 222 -16.23 13.25 -9.58
N ALA A 223 -17.55 13.06 -9.71
CA ALA A 223 -18.45 12.91 -8.57
C ALA A 223 -18.15 11.61 -7.80
N ARG A 224 -17.93 10.49 -8.51
CA ARG A 224 -17.52 9.21 -7.90
C ARG A 224 -16.20 9.36 -7.14
N MET A 225 -15.20 10.00 -7.75
CA MET A 225 -13.92 10.26 -7.06
C MET A 225 -14.09 11.12 -5.80
N ALA A 226 -14.93 12.16 -5.87
CA ALA A 226 -15.18 13.03 -4.72
C ALA A 226 -15.81 12.25 -3.55
N TRP A 227 -16.83 11.43 -3.82
CA TRP A 227 -17.46 10.61 -2.79
C TRP A 227 -16.54 9.51 -2.26
N LEU A 228 -15.72 8.90 -3.11
CA LEU A 228 -14.69 7.97 -2.67
C LEU A 228 -13.68 8.64 -1.70
N VAL A 229 -13.27 9.88 -1.98
CA VAL A 229 -12.40 10.66 -1.08
C VAL A 229 -13.11 10.95 0.25
N VAL A 230 -14.38 11.37 0.23
CA VAL A 230 -15.18 11.58 1.44
C VAL A 230 -15.27 10.28 2.25
N MET A 231 -15.55 9.15 1.58
CA MET A 231 -15.64 7.84 2.20
C MET A 231 -14.31 7.44 2.85
N PHE A 232 -13.18 7.62 2.16
CA PHE A 232 -11.85 7.34 2.68
C PHE A 232 -11.50 8.20 3.90
N VAL A 233 -11.73 9.52 3.83
CA VAL A 233 -11.47 10.45 4.93
C VAL A 233 -12.34 10.13 6.14
N ALA A 234 -13.64 9.86 5.93
CA ALA A 234 -14.57 9.48 6.98
C ALA A 234 -14.14 8.18 7.68
N ALA A 235 -13.75 7.17 6.90
CA ALA A 235 -13.22 5.91 7.43
C ALA A 235 -11.92 6.11 8.23
N LEU A 236 -11.02 6.98 7.79
CA LEU A 236 -9.79 7.28 8.51
C LEU A 236 -10.07 7.95 9.86
N VAL A 237 -10.95 8.97 9.87
CA VAL A 237 -11.36 9.67 11.09
C VAL A 237 -12.03 8.70 12.06
N LEU A 238 -12.96 7.88 11.57
CA LEU A 238 -13.64 6.88 12.39
C LEU A 238 -12.65 5.90 13.04
N GLY A 239 -11.67 5.39 12.28
CA GLY A 239 -10.66 4.46 12.78
C GLY A 239 -9.77 5.07 13.87
N ILE A 240 -9.36 6.33 13.68
CA ILE A 240 -8.55 7.07 14.66
C ILE A 240 -9.34 7.28 15.96
N GLU A 241 -10.60 7.72 15.87
CA GLU A 241 -11.44 7.97 17.04
C GLU A 241 -11.76 6.67 17.81
N LEU A 242 -12.07 5.58 17.11
CA LEU A 242 -12.32 4.28 17.76
C LEU A 242 -11.08 3.79 18.55
N LEU A 243 -9.89 4.08 18.06
CA LEU A 243 -8.63 3.68 18.70
C LEU A 243 -8.25 4.55 19.90
N THR A 244 -8.70 5.81 19.94
CA THR A 244 -8.39 6.78 21.02
C THR A 244 -9.44 6.83 22.12
N VAL A 245 -10.69 6.40 21.86
CA VAL A 245 -11.81 6.44 22.83
C VAL A 245 -11.74 5.36 23.94
N GLY A 246 -10.72 4.49 23.94
CA GLY A 246 -10.51 3.47 24.98
C GLY A 246 -10.41 4.03 26.42
N PRO A 247 -10.71 3.22 27.46
CA PRO A 247 -10.76 3.69 28.84
C PRO A 247 -9.38 4.24 29.25
N SER A 248 -9.35 5.52 29.64
CA SER A 248 -8.15 6.18 30.17
C SER A 248 -7.68 5.47 31.44
N PRO A 249 -6.37 5.21 31.64
CA PRO A 249 -5.85 4.62 32.87
C PRO A 249 -5.96 5.52 34.11
N SER A 250 -6.50 6.74 33.98
CA SER A 250 -6.45 7.80 35.00
C SER A 250 -7.44 7.66 36.17
N GLY A 251 -8.16 6.54 36.29
CA GLY A 251 -9.16 6.35 37.35
C GLY A 251 -8.69 5.61 38.61
N ARG A 252 -7.52 4.95 38.58
CA ARG A 252 -7.12 4.03 39.67
C ARG A 252 -6.31 4.69 40.80
N GLY A 253 -5.55 5.75 40.51
CA GLY A 253 -4.70 6.43 41.51
C GLY A 253 -5.41 7.36 42.49
N ARG A 254 -6.68 7.74 42.22
CA ARG A 254 -7.42 8.70 43.06
C ARG A 254 -8.24 8.06 44.18
N ARG A 255 -8.49 6.74 44.15
CA ARG A 255 -9.22 6.04 45.22
C ARG A 255 -8.32 5.60 46.38
N ASP A 256 -7.04 5.37 46.12
CA ASP A 256 -6.11 4.90 47.16
C ASP A 256 -5.58 6.05 48.04
N SER A 257 -5.59 7.29 47.52
CA SER A 257 -5.19 8.49 48.27
C SER A 257 -6.26 9.06 49.21
N GLN A 258 -7.52 8.64 49.09
CA GLN A 258 -8.61 9.07 49.98
C GLN A 258 -8.91 8.11 51.14
N ARG A 259 -8.25 6.94 51.21
CA ARG A 259 -8.41 5.99 52.33
C ARG A 259 -7.33 6.08 53.41
N ALA A 260 -6.32 6.94 53.25
CA ALA A 260 -5.18 7.04 54.17
C ALA A 260 -5.26 8.25 55.15
N GLY A 261 -6.43 8.83 55.36
CA GLY A 261 -6.60 10.02 56.21
C GLY A 261 -7.78 9.92 57.17
N ALA A 262 -7.64 9.11 58.22
CA ALA A 262 -8.49 9.20 59.42
C ALA A 262 -7.59 8.99 60.66
N PRO A 263 -7.49 9.96 61.59
CA PRO A 263 -6.62 9.83 62.75
C PRO A 263 -7.34 9.09 63.88
N GLY A 264 -6.73 8.01 64.37
CA GLY A 264 -7.09 7.34 65.63
C GLY A 264 -6.28 7.91 66.78
N GLU A 265 -6.97 8.34 67.82
CA GLU A 265 -6.45 8.83 69.09
C GLU A 265 -5.88 7.71 69.98
N GLY A 266 -4.94 8.09 70.87
CA GLY A 266 -4.37 7.28 71.94
C GLY A 266 -2.85 7.13 71.81
N GLY A 267 -1.98 7.50 72.74
CA GLY A 267 -2.13 7.74 74.18
C GLY A 267 -0.86 7.23 74.88
N ALA A 268 0.17 8.08 74.91
CA ALA A 268 1.32 8.21 75.83
C ALA A 268 1.90 6.99 76.62
N LYS A 269 3.24 6.78 76.57
CA LYS A 269 4.25 7.18 77.60
C LYS A 269 5.58 6.40 77.51
N ARG A 270 6.69 7.17 77.60
CA ARG A 270 8.01 6.96 78.30
C ARG A 270 8.85 5.73 77.92
N GLU A 271 10.19 5.72 77.83
CA GLU A 271 11.28 6.49 78.47
C GLU A 271 12.61 6.28 77.66
N PRO A 272 13.63 7.16 77.76
CA PRO A 272 14.89 7.04 77.01
C PRO A 272 16.05 6.52 77.88
N ASP A 273 17.01 5.77 77.32
CA ASP A 273 18.30 5.64 77.99
C ASP A 273 19.54 5.40 77.09
N ARG A 274 20.66 5.90 77.62
CA ARG A 274 22.00 6.18 77.08
C ARG A 274 22.89 4.95 76.79
N ALA A 275 23.82 5.10 75.82
CA ALA A 275 25.30 4.88 75.88
C ALA A 275 25.86 4.51 74.47
N LYS A 276 26.57 5.42 73.78
CA LYS A 276 28.05 5.61 73.64
C LYS A 276 28.78 4.64 72.67
N PRO A 277 29.88 5.10 72.01
CA PRO A 277 30.25 4.69 70.66
C PRO A 277 31.50 3.79 70.58
N GLN A 278 31.50 2.88 69.62
CA GLN A 278 32.69 2.20 69.06
C GLN A 278 32.47 2.09 67.55
N GLU A 279 33.43 2.00 66.65
CA GLU A 279 34.84 2.36 66.56
C GLU A 279 35.16 2.04 65.07
N LYS A 280 36.05 2.83 64.48
CA LYS A 280 36.35 2.87 63.04
C LYS A 280 36.59 1.51 62.39
N SER A 281 35.90 1.25 61.27
CA SER A 281 36.48 0.47 60.17
C SER A 281 36.52 1.35 58.92
N ASN A 282 37.72 1.79 58.58
CA ASN A 282 38.03 2.59 57.41
C ASN A 282 37.88 1.73 56.15
N GLN A 283 36.76 1.84 55.44
CA GLN A 283 36.73 1.60 54.00
C GLN A 283 36.84 2.94 53.28
N THR A 284 38.03 3.17 52.75
CA THR A 284 38.42 4.30 51.93
C THR A 284 37.48 4.46 50.73
N LEU A 285 36.46 5.30 50.88
CA LEU A 285 35.69 5.85 49.77
C LEU A 285 36.64 6.64 48.87
N ARG A 286 37.06 6.05 47.76
CA ARG A 286 37.61 6.82 46.64
C ARG A 286 36.49 7.73 46.11
N PRO A 287 36.70 9.05 46.00
CA PRO A 287 35.76 9.89 45.26
C PRO A 287 35.83 9.48 43.78
N LEU A 288 34.71 9.03 43.20
CA LEU A 288 34.56 8.93 41.75
C LEU A 288 34.78 10.33 41.16
N PRO A 289 35.69 10.52 40.19
CA PRO A 289 35.68 11.72 39.37
C PRO A 289 34.63 11.56 38.26
N TYR A 290 33.87 12.63 38.05
CA TYR A 290 32.85 12.89 37.02
C TYR A 290 31.39 12.49 37.27
N PRO A 291 30.46 13.47 37.28
CA PRO A 291 29.07 13.18 36.97
C PRO A 291 28.97 12.77 35.49
N LEU A 292 28.38 11.61 35.25
CA LEU A 292 27.97 11.18 33.90
C LEU A 292 27.04 12.24 33.30
N PRO A 293 27.21 12.64 32.03
CA PRO A 293 26.29 13.57 31.40
C PRO A 293 24.89 12.93 31.37
N GLU A 294 23.96 13.57 32.06
CA GLU A 294 22.52 13.33 31.93
C GLU A 294 22.14 13.58 30.45
N GLY A 295 21.97 12.52 29.66
CA GLY A 295 21.44 12.68 28.29
C GLY A 295 21.66 11.57 27.25
N GLU A 296 22.52 10.57 27.46
CA GLU A 296 22.91 9.65 26.37
C GLU A 296 22.34 8.22 26.47
N GLY A 297 21.04 8.09 26.74
CA GLY A 297 20.33 6.79 26.69
C GLY A 297 19.59 6.49 25.37
N GLY A 298 19.56 7.44 24.43
CA GLY A 298 18.85 7.32 23.15
C GLY A 298 19.80 7.15 21.97
N SER A 299 19.47 6.25 21.03
CA SER A 299 20.24 6.11 19.79
C SER A 299 20.30 7.44 19.02
N SER A 300 21.50 7.94 18.69
CA SER A 300 21.60 9.20 17.94
C SER A 300 21.03 9.06 16.53
N PRO A 301 20.43 10.12 15.94
CA PRO A 301 19.92 10.10 14.56
C PRO A 301 20.96 9.61 13.54
N ARG A 302 22.23 10.00 13.72
CA ARG A 302 23.34 9.57 12.86
C ARG A 302 23.59 8.07 12.98
N ALA A 303 23.60 7.52 14.19
CA ALA A 303 23.78 6.10 14.41
C ALA A 303 22.65 5.27 13.77
N VAL A 304 21.40 5.76 13.82
CA VAL A 304 20.27 5.13 13.14
C VAL A 304 20.51 5.07 11.63
N LEU A 305 20.86 6.19 11.00
CA LEU A 305 21.09 6.23 9.54
C LEU A 305 22.26 5.33 9.11
N ILE A 306 23.36 5.29 9.86
CA ILE A 306 24.51 4.41 9.57
C ILE A 306 24.07 2.94 9.59
N ARG A 307 23.27 2.54 10.58
CA ARG A 307 22.73 1.17 10.69
C ARG A 307 21.83 0.82 9.51
N TYR A 308 21.00 1.75 9.04
CA TYR A 308 20.18 1.54 7.82
C TYR A 308 21.05 1.37 6.57
N ILE A 309 22.04 2.23 6.37
CA ILE A 309 22.94 2.14 5.22
C ILE A 309 23.66 0.78 5.21
N ALA A 310 24.21 0.38 6.36
CA ALA A 310 24.86 -0.92 6.51
C ALA A 310 23.89 -2.07 6.23
N ALA A 311 22.71 -2.08 6.88
CA ALA A 311 21.71 -3.13 6.71
C ALA A 311 21.20 -3.25 5.26
N CYS A 312 20.86 -2.13 4.62
CA CYS A 312 20.43 -2.11 3.23
C CYS A 312 21.54 -2.58 2.30
N GLY A 313 22.78 -2.08 2.48
CA GLY A 313 23.93 -2.46 1.66
C GLY A 313 24.26 -3.95 1.74
N THR A 314 24.33 -4.50 2.96
CA THR A 314 24.54 -5.94 3.16
C THR A 314 23.41 -6.77 2.58
N SER A 315 22.17 -6.31 2.70
CA SER A 315 21.00 -7.00 2.11
C SER A 315 21.09 -7.09 0.59
N LEU A 316 21.49 -6.00 -0.09
CA LEU A 316 21.69 -6.03 -1.56
C LEU A 316 22.80 -6.99 -1.99
N ILE A 317 23.90 -7.06 -1.22
CA ILE A 317 25.00 -8.00 -1.50
C ILE A 317 24.49 -9.45 -1.41
N ILE A 318 23.70 -9.79 -0.39
CA ILE A 318 23.14 -11.13 -0.23
C ILE A 318 22.13 -11.43 -1.33
N LEU A 319 21.24 -10.49 -1.65
CA LEU A 319 20.27 -10.68 -2.74
C LEU A 319 20.92 -10.90 -4.09
N LYS A 320 22.14 -10.37 -4.32
CA LYS A 320 22.93 -10.68 -5.51
C LYS A 320 23.37 -12.15 -5.56
N LEU A 321 23.64 -12.76 -4.40
CA LEU A 321 24.05 -14.16 -4.30
C LEU A 321 22.84 -15.11 -4.40
N GLY A 322 21.66 -14.66 -3.97
CA GLY A 322 20.41 -15.39 -4.11
C GLY A 322 19.33 -14.84 -3.19
N ASN A 323 18.08 -14.84 -3.66
CA ASN A 323 16.95 -14.41 -2.86
C ASN A 323 16.46 -15.55 -1.94
N PRO A 324 16.58 -15.45 -0.60
CA PRO A 324 16.12 -16.49 0.33
C PRO A 324 14.61 -16.72 0.28
N LEU A 325 13.85 -15.74 -0.22
CA LEU A 325 12.40 -15.80 -0.38
C LEU A 325 11.97 -16.00 -1.85
N GLY A 326 12.90 -16.31 -2.75
CA GLY A 326 12.61 -16.53 -4.18
C GLY A 326 11.67 -17.71 -4.45
N TRP A 327 11.58 -18.66 -3.53
CA TRP A 327 10.64 -19.78 -3.60
C TRP A 327 9.17 -19.35 -3.54
N LEU A 328 8.86 -18.12 -3.12
CA LEU A 328 7.50 -17.57 -3.11
C LEU A 328 6.95 -17.34 -4.52
N ARG A 329 7.83 -17.22 -5.54
CA ARG A 329 7.48 -17.00 -6.96
C ARG A 329 6.44 -15.88 -7.14
N LEU A 330 6.70 -14.75 -6.49
CA LEU A 330 5.94 -13.51 -6.68
C LEU A 330 6.58 -12.75 -7.84
N PHE A 331 5.79 -12.25 -8.78
CA PHE A 331 6.32 -11.46 -9.88
C PHE A 331 7.01 -10.20 -9.33
N ALA A 332 8.34 -10.14 -9.40
CA ALA A 332 9.22 -9.09 -8.87
C ALA A 332 9.15 -8.81 -7.35
N THR A 333 8.09 -9.21 -6.64
CA THR A 333 7.93 -8.92 -5.21
C THR A 333 8.80 -9.78 -4.32
N ASP A 334 9.17 -10.97 -4.76
CA ASP A 334 10.03 -11.85 -3.97
C ASP A 334 11.34 -11.12 -3.60
N TYR A 335 11.90 -10.33 -4.53
CA TYR A 335 13.07 -9.49 -4.30
C TYR A 335 12.79 -8.39 -3.28
N LEU A 336 11.63 -7.72 -3.38
CA LEU A 336 11.18 -6.71 -2.42
C LEU A 336 11.01 -7.30 -1.01
N ILE A 337 10.33 -8.43 -0.87
CA ILE A 337 10.11 -9.09 0.43
C ILE A 337 11.45 -9.58 0.99
N GLY A 338 12.30 -10.16 0.16
CA GLY A 338 13.66 -10.57 0.53
C GLY A 338 14.50 -9.39 1.04
N PHE A 339 14.44 -8.24 0.36
CA PHE A 339 15.12 -7.02 0.77
C PHE A 339 14.65 -6.52 2.14
N ILE A 340 13.34 -6.45 2.37
CA ILE A 340 12.76 -6.02 3.65
C ILE A 340 13.15 -6.99 4.77
N PHE A 341 13.05 -8.30 4.51
CA PHE A 341 13.37 -9.33 5.48
C PHE A 341 14.83 -9.27 5.91
N LEU A 342 15.77 -9.28 4.96
CA LEU A 342 17.20 -9.21 5.24
C LEU A 342 17.57 -7.90 5.94
N THR A 343 17.05 -6.77 5.45
CA THR A 343 17.30 -5.46 6.08
C THR A 343 16.79 -5.46 7.52
N GLY A 344 15.59 -6.02 7.75
CA GLY A 344 15.01 -6.17 9.07
C GLY A 344 15.82 -7.07 10.02
N LEU A 345 16.37 -8.18 9.54
CA LEU A 345 17.24 -9.05 10.32
C LEU A 345 18.52 -8.33 10.74
N PHE A 346 19.19 -7.63 9.82
CA PHE A 346 20.41 -6.87 10.14
C PHE A 346 20.14 -5.71 11.10
N LEU A 347 19.02 -5.00 10.94
CA LEU A 347 18.59 -3.99 11.90
C LEU A 347 18.29 -4.61 13.27
N THR A 348 17.65 -5.78 13.31
CA THR A 348 17.37 -6.50 14.57
C THR A 348 18.67 -6.84 15.29
N VAL A 349 19.66 -7.40 14.58
CA VAL A 349 20.99 -7.68 15.13
C VAL A 349 21.65 -6.41 15.65
N ALA A 350 21.62 -5.31 14.89
CA ALA A 350 22.18 -4.03 15.31
C ALA A 350 21.51 -3.48 16.60
N VAL A 351 20.19 -3.66 16.74
CA VAL A 351 19.45 -3.30 17.95
C VAL A 351 19.87 -4.17 19.13
N LEU A 352 20.01 -5.48 18.94
CA LEU A 352 20.43 -6.41 20.00
C LEU A 352 21.87 -6.15 20.46
N CYS A 353 22.80 -5.88 19.55
CA CYS A 353 24.17 -5.51 19.88
C CYS A 353 24.21 -4.19 20.67
N ALA A 354 23.51 -3.16 20.21
CA ALA A 354 23.46 -1.86 20.90
C ALA A 354 22.87 -1.96 22.31
N ARG A 355 21.92 -2.87 22.54
CA ARG A 355 21.36 -3.14 23.87
C ARG A 355 22.37 -3.78 24.80
N ARG A 356 23.12 -4.76 24.29
CA ARG A 356 24.16 -5.45 25.06
C ARG A 356 25.23 -4.47 25.54
N GLU A 357 25.57 -3.49 24.71
CA GLU A 357 26.55 -2.45 25.03
C GLU A 357 26.01 -1.38 25.99
N ALA A 358 24.71 -1.07 25.95
CA ALA A 358 24.13 0.07 26.67
C ALA A 358 23.87 -0.16 28.17
N VAL A 359 24.01 -1.37 28.73
CA VAL A 359 23.70 -1.70 30.16
C VAL A 359 22.42 -1.01 30.66
N ILE A 360 21.33 -1.08 29.87
CA ILE A 360 20.01 -0.57 30.26
C ILE A 360 19.00 -1.69 30.10
N ASP A 361 18.48 -2.13 31.25
CA ASP A 361 17.42 -3.12 31.37
C ASP A 361 16.06 -2.43 31.13
N ARG A 362 15.70 -2.22 29.85
CA ARG A 362 14.30 -1.93 29.50
C ARG A 362 13.61 -3.26 29.23
N PRO A 363 12.83 -3.78 30.18
CA PRO A 363 12.13 -5.04 29.96
C PRO A 363 11.19 -4.89 28.78
N TYR A 364 11.23 -5.88 27.89
CA TYR A 364 10.18 -6.11 26.92
C TYR A 364 8.90 -6.43 27.69
N SER A 365 8.08 -5.43 28.00
CA SER A 365 6.73 -5.72 28.47
C SER A 365 5.88 -6.08 27.25
N PHE A 366 5.85 -7.35 26.88
CA PHE A 366 4.90 -7.86 25.89
C PHE A 366 3.48 -7.66 26.43
N ASN A 367 2.83 -6.58 26.01
CA ASN A 367 1.50 -6.25 26.51
C ASN A 367 0.45 -6.89 25.59
N ARG A 368 -0.11 -8.03 26.02
CA ARG A 368 -1.15 -8.77 25.28
C ARG A 368 -2.33 -7.87 24.87
N ARG A 369 -2.72 -6.91 25.70
CA ARG A 369 -3.81 -5.96 25.39
C ARG A 369 -3.40 -4.95 24.32
N ALA A 370 -2.16 -4.50 24.33
CA ALA A 370 -1.62 -3.62 23.29
C ALA A 370 -1.57 -4.33 21.94
N VAL A 371 -1.09 -5.58 21.92
CA VAL A 371 -1.07 -6.42 20.71
C VAL A 371 -2.47 -6.66 20.16
N PHE A 372 -3.44 -6.98 21.02
CA PHE A 372 -4.84 -7.15 20.59
C PHE A 372 -5.41 -5.86 19.98
N ARG A 373 -5.18 -4.70 20.60
CA ARG A 373 -5.62 -3.40 20.06
C ARG A 373 -4.97 -3.09 18.70
N ALA A 374 -3.68 -3.37 18.55
CA ALA A 374 -2.98 -3.19 17.29
C ALA A 374 -3.49 -4.13 16.18
N ALA A 375 -3.76 -5.40 16.51
CA ALA A 375 -4.36 -6.35 15.60
C ALA A 375 -5.78 -5.93 15.18
N ALA A 376 -6.59 -5.43 16.13
CA ALA A 376 -7.92 -4.89 15.83
C ALA A 376 -7.84 -3.62 14.94
N ALA A 377 -6.88 -2.74 15.18
CA ALA A 377 -6.63 -1.58 14.32
C ALA A 377 -6.20 -2.01 12.90
N ALA A 378 -5.34 -3.02 12.78
CA ALA A 378 -4.95 -3.57 11.49
C ALA A 378 -6.14 -4.21 10.76
N ALA A 379 -6.97 -4.97 11.48
CA ALA A 379 -8.20 -5.54 10.94
C ALA A 379 -9.17 -4.46 10.45
N TYR A 380 -9.30 -3.34 11.19
CA TYR A 380 -10.09 -2.19 10.74
C TYR A 380 -9.56 -1.61 9.42
N VAL A 381 -8.24 -1.39 9.31
CA VAL A 381 -7.64 -0.89 8.06
C VAL A 381 -7.87 -1.87 6.91
N ILE A 382 -7.65 -3.16 7.13
CA ILE A 382 -7.84 -4.21 6.12
C ILE A 382 -9.29 -4.26 5.66
N VAL A 383 -10.25 -4.32 6.59
CA VAL A 383 -11.67 -4.48 6.25
C VAL A 383 -12.26 -3.19 5.72
N VAL A 384 -12.14 -2.07 6.45
CA VAL A 384 -12.84 -0.83 6.09
C VAL A 384 -12.11 -0.12 4.96
N LEU A 385 -10.82 0.20 5.12
CA LEU A 385 -10.10 0.93 4.07
C LEU A 385 -9.77 0.00 2.89
N GLY A 386 -9.43 -1.26 3.16
CA GLY A 386 -9.06 -2.21 2.12
C GLY A 386 -10.25 -2.80 1.38
N LEU A 387 -11.19 -3.43 2.07
CA LEU A 387 -12.25 -4.19 1.41
C LEU A 387 -13.49 -3.35 1.11
N LEU A 388 -13.82 -2.34 1.94
CA LEU A 388 -15.00 -1.50 1.70
C LEU A 388 -14.68 -0.27 0.84
N VAL A 389 -13.63 0.48 1.16
CA VAL A 389 -13.28 1.68 0.38
C VAL A 389 -12.53 1.32 -0.89
N SER A 390 -11.43 0.56 -0.75
CA SER A 390 -10.55 0.34 -1.89
C SER A 390 -11.15 -0.60 -2.95
N SER A 391 -12.15 -1.44 -2.64
CA SER A 391 -12.78 -2.34 -3.62
C SER A 391 -13.41 -1.63 -4.82
N HIS A 392 -13.71 -0.33 -4.69
CA HIS A 392 -14.20 0.51 -5.77
C HIS A 392 -13.14 0.78 -6.87
N VAL A 393 -11.85 0.58 -6.56
CA VAL A 393 -10.72 0.92 -7.46
C VAL A 393 -9.66 -0.17 -7.52
N LEU A 394 -9.51 -0.99 -6.49
CA LEU A 394 -8.51 -2.05 -6.40
C LEU A 394 -9.14 -3.28 -5.72
N ASN A 395 -8.99 -4.44 -6.33
CA ASN A 395 -9.33 -5.68 -5.67
C ASN A 395 -8.31 -6.02 -4.58
N MET A 396 -8.62 -5.63 -3.34
CA MET A 396 -7.79 -5.88 -2.17
C MET A 396 -8.17 -7.17 -1.41
N SER A 397 -9.00 -8.02 -2.01
CA SER A 397 -9.42 -9.28 -1.40
C SER A 397 -8.32 -10.35 -1.53
N LEU A 398 -8.12 -11.14 -0.48
CA LEU A 398 -7.28 -12.33 -0.57
C LEU A 398 -8.10 -13.44 -1.22
N SER A 399 -7.75 -13.83 -2.44
CA SER A 399 -8.38 -14.94 -3.17
C SER A 399 -7.41 -16.11 -3.34
N GLY A 400 -7.93 -17.34 -3.25
CA GLY A 400 -7.19 -18.58 -3.50
C GLY A 400 -5.83 -18.66 -2.80
N ASN A 401 -4.77 -18.81 -3.60
CA ASN A 401 -3.38 -18.97 -3.13
C ASN A 401 -2.79 -17.71 -2.47
N ARG A 402 -3.49 -16.57 -2.44
CA ARG A 402 -3.02 -15.37 -1.74
C ARG A 402 -3.08 -15.53 -0.21
N TRP A 403 -3.97 -16.39 0.31
CA TRP A 403 -4.15 -16.61 1.75
C TRP A 403 -2.94 -17.20 2.45
N TRP A 404 -2.23 -18.15 1.84
CA TRP A 404 -1.06 -18.77 2.48
C TRP A 404 0.16 -17.83 2.48
N ARG A 405 0.21 -16.86 1.55
CA ARG A 405 1.32 -15.92 1.42
C ARG A 405 1.27 -14.83 2.47
N PHE A 406 0.07 -14.39 2.83
CA PHE A 406 -0.13 -13.37 3.87
C PHE A 406 0.68 -13.64 5.16
N PRO A 407 0.58 -14.81 5.82
CA PRO A 407 1.36 -15.07 7.04
C PRO A 407 2.88 -15.09 6.79
N VAL A 408 3.34 -15.51 5.61
CA VAL A 408 4.77 -15.51 5.28
C VAL A 408 5.30 -14.08 5.08
N ILE A 409 4.57 -13.23 4.33
CA ILE A 409 4.96 -11.84 4.11
C ILE A 409 4.88 -11.04 5.41
N PHE A 410 3.85 -11.29 6.23
CA PHE A 410 3.76 -10.76 7.59
C PHE A 410 5.00 -11.10 8.42
N ALA A 411 5.36 -12.39 8.47
CA ALA A 411 6.52 -12.86 9.24
C ALA A 411 7.83 -12.26 8.70
N ALA A 412 7.96 -12.13 7.38
CA ALA A 412 9.12 -11.53 6.73
C ALA A 412 9.27 -10.02 7.04
N GLY A 413 8.15 -9.29 7.15
CA GLY A 413 8.16 -7.86 7.47
C GLY A 413 8.38 -7.54 8.95
N LEU A 414 8.07 -8.47 9.85
CA LEU A 414 8.06 -8.21 11.30
C LEU A 414 9.43 -7.76 11.87
N PRO A 415 10.59 -8.37 11.51
CA PRO A 415 11.90 -7.93 12.00
C PRO A 415 12.22 -6.48 11.62
N PHE A 416 11.83 -6.08 10.41
CA PHE A 416 12.02 -4.73 9.91
C PHE A 416 11.18 -3.73 10.71
N PHE A 417 9.87 -3.95 10.80
CA PHE A 417 8.98 -3.01 11.51
C PHE A 417 9.28 -2.94 13.01
N ALA A 418 9.63 -4.06 13.66
CA ALA A 418 9.99 -4.06 15.07
C ALA A 418 11.26 -3.22 15.33
N SER A 419 12.28 -3.39 14.49
CA SER A 419 13.53 -2.63 14.61
C SER A 419 13.33 -1.15 14.28
N ASP A 420 12.55 -0.85 13.24
CA ASP A 420 12.21 0.50 12.80
C ASP A 420 11.49 1.30 13.91
N GLU A 421 10.45 0.71 14.50
CA GLU A 421 9.72 1.29 15.63
C GLU A 421 10.64 1.55 16.82
N TRP A 422 11.50 0.58 17.15
CA TRP A 422 12.39 0.72 18.30
C TRP A 422 13.46 1.79 18.09
N MET A 423 14.09 1.83 16.93
CA MET A 423 15.20 2.76 16.64
C MET A 423 14.73 4.20 16.45
N ILE A 424 13.56 4.40 15.82
CA ILE A 424 13.13 5.74 15.38
C ILE A 424 12.18 6.38 16.39
N ARG A 425 11.25 5.62 17.01
CA ARG A 425 10.17 6.19 17.84
C ARG A 425 10.63 6.79 19.17
N HIS A 426 11.88 6.51 19.59
CA HIS A 426 12.48 7.05 20.82
C HIS A 426 13.36 8.28 20.58
N LEU A 427 13.47 8.76 19.33
CA LEU A 427 14.25 9.94 19.00
C LEU A 427 13.55 11.22 19.46
N GLU A 428 14.22 12.00 20.30
CA GLU A 428 13.77 13.33 20.71
C GLU A 428 14.68 14.43 20.14
N PRO A 429 14.14 15.62 19.82
CA PRO A 429 12.73 15.99 19.75
C PRO A 429 11.98 15.38 18.56
N ARG A 430 10.64 15.38 18.61
CA ARG A 430 9.74 14.81 17.58
C ARG A 430 10.06 15.16 16.11
N TRP A 431 10.55 16.37 15.81
CA TRP A 431 10.91 16.73 14.44
C TRP A 431 12.11 15.91 13.91
N LYS A 432 13.05 15.54 14.78
CA LYS A 432 14.16 14.63 14.41
C LYS A 432 13.65 13.23 14.14
N CYS A 433 12.71 12.74 14.95
CA CYS A 433 12.03 11.46 14.74
C CYS A 433 11.38 11.40 13.35
N ILE A 434 10.59 12.41 12.99
CA ILE A 434 9.93 12.51 11.68
C ILE A 434 10.98 12.61 10.56
N GLY A 435 12.00 13.47 10.73
CA GLY A 435 13.07 13.62 9.74
C GLY A 435 13.80 12.30 9.46
N VAL A 436 14.17 11.56 10.50
CA VAL A 436 14.81 10.24 10.37
C VAL A 436 13.86 9.21 9.75
N ALA A 437 12.58 9.21 10.11
CA ALA A 437 11.59 8.33 9.49
C ALA A 437 11.51 8.56 7.97
N LEU A 438 11.43 9.82 7.53
CA LEU A 438 11.39 10.14 6.10
C LEU A 438 12.70 9.79 5.39
N LEU A 439 13.85 10.11 6.01
CA LEU A 439 15.17 9.78 5.45
C LEU A 439 15.38 8.27 5.31
N THR A 440 14.97 7.47 6.29
CA THR A 440 15.07 6.00 6.22
C THR A 440 14.20 5.43 5.10
N ARG A 441 13.02 5.98 4.83
CA ARG A 441 12.19 5.59 3.68
C ARG A 441 12.84 5.99 2.35
N GLY A 442 13.44 7.19 2.30
CA GLY A 442 14.25 7.62 1.15
C GLY A 442 15.45 6.71 0.90
N LEU A 443 16.15 6.26 1.95
CA LEU A 443 17.24 5.30 1.86
C LEU A 443 16.76 3.93 1.36
N LEU A 444 15.65 3.41 1.91
CA LEU A 444 15.07 2.16 1.43
C LEU A 444 14.73 2.23 -0.06
N LEU A 445 14.09 3.33 -0.50
CA LEU A 445 13.80 3.56 -1.92
C LEU A 445 15.08 3.61 -2.76
N ALA A 446 16.07 4.41 -2.36
CA ALA A 446 17.31 4.57 -3.11
C ALA A 446 18.08 3.24 -3.24
N PHE A 447 18.20 2.47 -2.16
CA PHE A 447 18.86 1.16 -2.19
C PHE A 447 18.06 0.13 -2.98
N LEU A 448 16.73 0.10 -2.85
CA LEU A 448 15.89 -0.80 -3.63
C LEU A 448 16.02 -0.51 -5.13
N LEU A 449 15.94 0.76 -5.54
CA LEU A 449 16.12 1.16 -6.94
C LEU A 449 17.53 0.86 -7.46
N ALA A 450 18.57 1.15 -6.68
CA ALA A 450 19.94 0.81 -7.05
C ALA A 450 20.13 -0.70 -7.20
N GLY A 451 19.58 -1.49 -6.26
CA GLY A 451 19.60 -2.95 -6.32
C GLY A 451 18.94 -3.50 -7.58
N VAL A 452 17.74 -3.02 -7.92
CA VAL A 452 17.02 -3.44 -9.12
C VAL A 452 17.77 -3.02 -10.40
N LEU A 453 18.20 -1.77 -10.50
CA LEU A 453 18.82 -1.24 -11.73
C LEU A 453 20.22 -1.80 -12.01
N ILE A 454 20.99 -2.09 -10.95
CA ILE A 454 22.39 -2.52 -11.06
C ILE A 454 22.52 -4.03 -10.95
N LEU A 455 21.82 -4.65 -9.99
CA LEU A 455 22.04 -6.05 -9.60
C LEU A 455 20.98 -7.01 -10.12
N ASN A 456 19.75 -6.54 -10.39
CA ASN A 456 18.65 -7.41 -10.77
C ASN A 456 17.72 -6.80 -11.83
N ARG A 457 18.25 -6.69 -13.06
CA ARG A 457 17.58 -6.04 -14.20
C ARG A 457 16.30 -6.75 -14.66
N GLU A 458 16.07 -7.98 -14.24
CA GLU A 458 14.83 -8.71 -14.58
C GLU A 458 13.62 -8.10 -13.88
N ASN A 459 13.82 -7.48 -12.71
CA ASN A 459 12.75 -6.89 -11.90
C ASN A 459 12.59 -5.38 -12.10
N VAL A 460 12.93 -4.84 -13.28
CA VAL A 460 12.83 -3.40 -13.59
C VAL A 460 11.43 -2.83 -13.36
N PHE A 461 10.38 -3.65 -13.40
CA PHE A 461 9.03 -3.21 -13.01
C PHE A 461 8.97 -2.62 -11.59
N LEU A 462 9.77 -3.12 -10.64
CA LEU A 462 9.86 -2.54 -9.29
C LEU A 462 10.20 -1.05 -9.31
N VAL A 463 10.90 -0.56 -10.34
CA VAL A 463 11.24 0.88 -10.46
C VAL A 463 9.99 1.75 -10.54
N LEU A 464 8.93 1.25 -11.20
CA LEU A 464 7.66 1.96 -11.33
C LEU A 464 6.89 2.01 -9.99
N ILE A 465 6.85 0.89 -9.27
CA ILE A 465 6.01 0.76 -8.07
C ILE A 465 6.74 1.10 -6.76
N ALA A 466 8.07 1.07 -6.71
CA ALA A 466 8.85 1.36 -5.50
C ALA A 466 8.57 2.74 -4.89
N PRO A 467 8.40 3.82 -5.68
CA PRO A 467 7.98 5.11 -5.14
C PRO A 467 6.60 5.06 -4.46
N LEU A 468 5.63 4.34 -5.05
CA LEU A 468 4.29 4.16 -4.46
C LEU A 468 4.35 3.34 -3.17
N ILE A 469 5.15 2.27 -3.14
CA ILE A 469 5.41 1.47 -1.94
C ILE A 469 6.04 2.33 -0.83
N THR A 470 6.96 3.22 -1.20
CA THR A 470 7.61 4.12 -0.25
C THR A 470 6.61 5.11 0.35
N LEU A 471 5.73 5.69 -0.47
CA LEU A 471 4.63 6.54 0.01
C LEU A 471 3.69 5.76 0.94
N PHE A 472 3.36 4.51 0.58
CA PHE A 472 2.60 3.61 1.43
C PHE A 472 3.30 3.39 2.79
N TRP A 473 4.60 3.14 2.83
CA TRP A 473 5.36 2.99 4.07
C TRP A 473 5.43 4.25 4.92
N ILE A 474 5.49 5.43 4.29
CA ILE A 474 5.42 6.71 5.00
C ILE A 474 4.05 6.83 5.68
N GLY A 475 2.97 6.61 4.94
CA GLY A 475 1.61 6.63 5.48
C GLY A 475 1.42 5.59 6.61
N LEU A 476 1.94 4.39 6.40
CA LEU A 476 1.89 3.29 7.37
C LEU A 476 2.63 3.64 8.66
N TRP A 477 3.80 4.28 8.58
CA TRP A 477 4.56 4.70 9.76
C TRP A 477 3.81 5.74 10.60
N PHE A 478 3.10 6.68 9.94
CA PHE A 478 2.23 7.63 10.64
C PHE A 478 1.02 6.93 11.28
N ALA A 479 0.37 5.99 10.58
CA ALA A 479 -0.73 5.21 11.12
C ALA A 479 -0.30 4.36 12.32
N ALA A 480 0.85 3.69 12.22
CA ALA A 480 1.48 3.00 13.34
C ALA A 480 1.78 3.95 14.50
N GLY A 481 2.09 5.21 14.22
CA GLY A 481 2.30 6.25 15.24
C GLY A 481 1.03 6.58 16.02
N VAL A 482 -0.15 6.48 15.40
CA VAL A 482 -1.44 6.58 16.11
C VAL A 482 -1.63 5.38 17.02
N VAL A 483 -1.33 4.17 16.54
CA VAL A 483 -1.37 2.94 17.35
C VAL A 483 -0.43 3.04 18.55
N TYR A 484 0.83 3.44 18.33
CA TYR A 484 1.83 3.63 19.37
C TYR A 484 1.38 4.63 20.44
N LYS A 485 0.74 5.74 20.06
CA LYS A 485 0.20 6.71 21.04
C LYS A 485 -0.91 6.11 21.91
N SER A 486 -1.72 5.20 21.36
CA SER A 486 -2.82 4.52 22.07
C SER A 486 -2.33 3.39 22.96
N THR A 487 -1.27 2.68 22.56
CA THR A 487 -0.79 1.47 23.23
C THR A 487 0.44 1.68 24.10
N SER A 488 1.25 2.71 23.81
CA SER A 488 2.59 2.94 24.36
C SER A 488 3.54 1.73 24.20
N ASP A 489 3.32 0.90 23.18
CA ASP A 489 4.08 -0.33 22.92
C ASP A 489 4.59 -0.33 21.46
N PRO A 490 5.92 -0.30 21.23
CA PRO A 490 6.48 -0.29 19.88
C PRO A 490 6.28 -1.62 19.14
N TYR A 491 6.20 -2.76 19.84
CA TYR A 491 5.91 -4.05 19.21
C TYR A 491 4.47 -4.13 18.72
N ALA A 492 3.53 -3.53 19.46
CA ALA A 492 2.15 -3.42 19.00
C ALA A 492 2.07 -2.60 17.69
N ALA A 493 2.78 -1.46 17.62
CA ALA A 493 2.85 -0.65 16.39
C ALA A 493 3.53 -1.38 15.22
N ALA A 494 4.57 -2.19 15.51
CA ALA A 494 5.23 -3.02 14.52
C ALA A 494 4.32 -4.14 13.98
N ILE A 495 3.59 -4.82 14.86
CA ILE A 495 2.61 -5.86 14.47
C ILE A 495 1.51 -5.25 13.58
N PHE A 496 1.00 -4.07 13.95
CA PHE A 496 0.06 -3.34 13.10
C PHE A 496 0.63 -3.12 11.69
N SER A 497 1.85 -2.59 11.60
CA SER A 497 2.49 -2.31 10.30
C SER A 497 2.74 -3.58 9.49
N ALA A 498 3.24 -4.63 10.13
CA ALA A 498 3.51 -5.91 9.50
C ALA A 498 2.23 -6.58 8.99
N LEU A 499 1.11 -6.50 9.74
CA LEU A 499 -0.19 -7.04 9.31
C LEU A 499 -0.73 -6.29 8.10
N VAL A 500 -0.75 -4.94 8.15
CA VAL A 500 -1.28 -4.12 7.05
C VAL A 500 -0.44 -4.27 5.79
N GLN A 501 0.89 -4.24 5.88
CA GLN A 501 1.76 -4.49 4.72
C GLN A 501 1.59 -5.93 4.22
N GLY A 502 1.61 -6.91 5.13
CA GLY A 502 1.52 -8.32 4.76
C GLY A 502 0.26 -8.59 3.93
N TRP A 503 -0.87 -8.03 4.35
CA TRP A 503 -2.12 -8.10 3.60
C TRP A 503 -2.04 -7.34 2.27
N ALA A 504 -1.59 -6.08 2.27
CA ALA A 504 -1.54 -5.26 1.06
C ALA A 504 -0.68 -5.90 -0.03
N PHE A 505 0.50 -6.42 0.32
CA PHE A 505 1.39 -7.09 -0.63
C PHE A 505 0.87 -8.47 -1.06
N ALA A 506 0.23 -9.23 -0.16
CA ALA A 506 -0.43 -10.48 -0.56
C ALA A 506 -1.62 -10.22 -1.51
N ALA A 507 -2.28 -9.07 -1.39
CA ALA A 507 -3.41 -8.67 -2.21
C ALA A 507 -3.01 -8.01 -3.54
N TRP A 508 -1.92 -7.25 -3.61
CA TRP A 508 -1.50 -6.57 -4.84
C TRP A 508 -0.80 -7.49 -5.86
N PHE A 509 0.14 -8.31 -5.42
CA PHE A 509 1.10 -8.92 -6.34
C PHE A 509 0.64 -10.24 -6.98
N VAL A 510 0.98 -10.41 -8.25
CA VAL A 510 0.57 -11.52 -9.12
C VAL A 510 1.24 -12.85 -8.75
N ILE A 511 0.56 -13.94 -9.09
CA ILE A 511 1.06 -15.32 -8.99
C ILE A 511 1.69 -15.71 -10.34
N LEU A 512 2.96 -16.12 -10.31
CA LEU A 512 3.64 -16.81 -11.42
C LEU A 512 3.41 -18.33 -11.40
#